data_AF-W7SXU7-F1
#
_entry.id   AF-W7SXU7-F1
#
_cell.length_a   1.000
_cell.length_b   1.000
_cell.length_c   1.000
_cell.angle_alpha   90.00
_cell.angle_beta   90.00
_cell.angle_gamma   90.00
#
_symmetry.space_group_name_H-M   'P 1'
#
loop_
_entity.id
_entity.type
_entity.pdbx_description
1 polymer ?
#
loop_
_entity_poly.entity_id
_entity_poly.type
_entity_poly.pdbx_seq_one_letter_code
_entity_poly.pdbx_strand_id
1 'polypeptide(L)'
;MENPTIRHITEISSASLQGVYRLDRFYRVGPMTLRVVVSRTADPSSSTATLSLFTPENAWRFVADSPGTSWHDRTPLWGQRADSPGWTNGFDTLRQIADALLSRSLTTIPELTKLQELE
;
A
#
# COMPACT_ATOMS: atom_id res chain seq x y z
N MET A 1 -16.67 12.36 -17.25
CA MET A 1 -16.25 12.11 -15.87
C MET A 1 -14.76 11.90 -15.92
N GLU A 2 -14.01 12.92 -15.50
CA GLU A 2 -12.57 12.80 -15.38
C GLU A 2 -12.29 11.86 -14.21
N ASN A 3 -11.44 10.86 -14.44
CA ASN A 3 -10.96 10.00 -13.37
C ASN A 3 -10.18 10.92 -12.41
N PRO A 4 -10.49 10.94 -11.10
CA PRO A 4 -9.74 11.75 -10.16
C PRO A 4 -8.26 11.41 -10.31
N THR A 5 -7.43 12.43 -10.44
CA THR A 5 -6.01 12.22 -10.75
C THR A 5 -5.32 11.64 -9.51
N ILE A 6 -5.17 10.32 -9.47
CA ILE A 6 -4.38 9.65 -8.44
C ILE A 6 -2.94 10.08 -8.63
N ARG A 7 -2.41 10.84 -7.69
CA ARG A 7 -1.00 11.24 -7.71
C ARG A 7 -0.27 10.57 -6.56
N HIS A 8 0.68 9.69 -6.90
CA HIS A 8 1.69 9.26 -5.95
C HIS A 8 2.53 10.48 -5.53
N ILE A 9 2.64 10.71 -4.22
CA ILE A 9 3.36 11.86 -3.66
C ILE A 9 4.80 11.48 -3.36
N THR A 10 4.98 10.45 -2.52
CA THR A 10 6.27 10.01 -2.02
C THR A 10 6.14 8.62 -1.41
N GLU A 11 7.28 7.97 -1.24
CA GLU A 11 7.39 6.68 -0.56
C GLU A 11 8.57 6.65 0.41
N ILE A 12 8.43 5.88 1.48
CA ILE A 12 9.46 5.62 2.48
C ILE A 12 9.65 4.12 2.58
N SER A 13 10.83 3.65 2.20
CA SER A 13 11.23 2.24 2.27
C SER A 13 12.15 2.01 3.46
N SER A 14 11.89 0.98 4.27
CA SER A 14 12.80 0.53 5.32
C SER A 14 12.93 -1.00 5.30
N ALA A 15 14.11 -1.51 5.63
CA ALA A 15 14.39 -2.94 5.69
C ALA A 15 15.32 -3.25 6.88
N SER A 16 15.10 -4.39 7.52
CA SER A 16 15.99 -4.99 8.50
C SER A 16 16.57 -6.30 7.98
N LEU A 17 17.68 -6.74 8.57
CA LEU A 17 18.34 -7.99 8.19
C LEU A 17 17.52 -9.26 8.50
N GLN A 18 16.42 -9.14 9.25
CA GLN A 18 15.59 -10.27 9.72
C GLN A 18 14.44 -10.61 8.75
N GLY A 19 14.51 -10.16 7.50
CA GLY A 19 13.42 -10.36 6.53
C GLY A 19 12.17 -9.56 6.87
N VAL A 20 12.34 -8.46 7.62
CA VAL A 20 11.30 -7.48 7.88
C VAL A 20 11.57 -6.27 7.00
N TYR A 21 10.66 -5.93 6.11
CA TYR A 21 10.77 -4.70 5.34
C TYR A 21 9.39 -4.10 5.08
N ARG A 22 9.38 -2.78 5.03
CA ARG A 22 8.17 -1.97 5.07
C ARG A 22 8.25 -0.85 4.05
N LEU A 23 7.12 -0.61 3.39
CA LEU A 23 6.92 0.45 2.42
C LEU A 23 5.72 1.30 2.85
N ASP A 24 5.95 2.57 3.09
CA ASP A 24 4.90 3.57 3.30
C ASP A 24 4.78 4.41 2.03
N ARG A 25 3.62 4.35 1.36
CA ARG A 25 3.32 5.13 0.15
C ARG A 25 2.20 6.12 0.42
N PHE A 26 2.40 7.36 -0.01
CA PHE A 26 1.44 8.44 0.15
C PHE A 26 0.84 8.82 -1.20
N TYR A 27 -0.48 8.97 -1.23
CA TYR A 27 -1.23 9.30 -2.44
C TYR A 27 -2.10 10.52 -2.19
N ARG A 28 -2.27 11.33 -3.24
CA ARG A 28 -3.32 12.34 -3.33
C ARG A 28 -4.43 11.80 -4.22
N VAL A 29 -5.66 11.87 -3.75
CA VAL A 29 -6.87 11.58 -4.54
C VAL A 29 -7.82 12.75 -4.30
N GLY A 30 -7.89 13.67 -5.27
CA GLY A 30 -8.51 14.98 -5.10
C GLY A 30 -8.07 15.72 -3.81
N PRO A 31 -8.99 16.08 -2.90
CA PRO A 31 -8.66 16.78 -1.66
C PRO A 31 -8.08 15.87 -0.57
N MET A 32 -8.04 14.56 -0.79
CA MET A 32 -7.67 13.57 0.24
C MET A 32 -6.21 13.18 0.15
N THR A 33 -5.59 12.98 1.32
CA THR A 33 -4.30 12.32 1.43
C THR A 33 -4.50 10.93 1.99
N LEU A 34 -4.06 9.92 1.23
CA LEU A 34 -4.11 8.52 1.60
C LEU A 34 -2.69 8.02 1.88
N ARG A 35 -2.57 7.03 2.76
CA ARG A 35 -1.33 6.31 3.03
C ARG A 35 -1.59 4.82 2.95
N VAL A 36 -0.79 4.11 2.16
CA VAL A 36 -0.73 2.66 2.20
C VAL A 36 0.58 2.25 2.87
N VAL A 37 0.47 1.44 3.91
CA VAL A 37 1.61 0.83 4.61
C VAL A 37 1.60 -0.66 4.27
N VAL A 38 2.67 -1.16 3.68
CA VAL A 38 2.85 -2.60 3.43
C VAL A 38 4.06 -3.07 4.22
N SER A 39 3.86 -4.03 5.12
CA SER A 39 4.90 -4.63 5.95
C SER A 39 5.00 -6.12 5.66
N ARG A 40 6.16 -6.57 5.18
CA ARG A 40 6.50 -7.98 5.01
C ARG A 40 7.40 -8.40 6.17
N THR A 41 6.98 -9.43 6.88
CA THR A 41 7.70 -10.12 7.97
C THR A 41 7.98 -11.56 7.58
N ALA A 42 8.88 -12.27 8.25
CA ALA A 42 9.14 -13.69 7.97
C ALA A 42 7.87 -14.57 8.08
N ASP A 43 6.96 -14.26 9.00
CA ASP A 43 5.68 -14.95 9.19
C ASP A 43 4.54 -14.32 8.35
N PRO A 44 3.77 -15.10 7.56
CA PRO A 44 2.61 -14.61 6.80
C PRO A 44 1.53 -13.95 7.65
N SER A 45 1.29 -14.45 8.86
CA SER A 45 0.21 -13.94 9.72
C SER A 45 0.50 -12.54 10.27
N SER A 46 1.79 -12.20 10.33
CA SER A 46 2.30 -10.91 10.81
C SER A 46 2.54 -9.89 9.68
N SER A 47 2.41 -10.30 8.42
CA SER A 47 2.54 -9.39 7.27
C SER A 47 1.21 -8.71 6.95
N THR A 48 1.26 -7.42 6.63
CA THR A 48 0.06 -6.59 6.48
C THR A 48 0.20 -5.56 5.36
N ALA A 49 -0.90 -5.26 4.69
CA ALA A 49 -1.06 -4.08 3.86
C ALA A 49 -2.25 -3.28 4.38
N THR A 50 -2.09 -2.00 4.66
CA THR A 50 -3.12 -1.17 5.29
C THR A 50 -3.23 0.17 4.59
N LEU A 51 -4.44 0.52 4.15
CA LEU A 51 -4.81 1.82 3.64
C LEU A 51 -5.42 2.66 4.77
N SER A 52 -4.95 3.90 4.88
CA SER A 52 -5.48 4.90 5.79
C SER A 52 -5.73 6.22 5.08
N LEU A 53 -6.74 6.96 5.54
CA LEU A 53 -7.08 8.31 5.11
C LEU A 53 -6.64 9.32 6.17
N PHE A 54 -6.02 10.42 5.73
CA PHE A 54 -5.73 11.55 6.59
C PHE A 54 -6.98 12.42 6.73
N THR A 55 -7.46 12.58 7.97
CA THR A 55 -8.72 13.29 8.27
C THR A 55 -8.48 14.75 8.65
N PRO A 56 -9.51 15.62 8.64
CA PRO A 56 -9.39 17.02 9.05
C PRO A 56 -8.91 17.22 10.49
N GLU A 57 -9.10 16.22 11.36
CA GLU A 57 -8.64 16.21 12.75
C GLU A 57 -7.13 15.91 12.87
N ASN A 58 -6.39 15.89 11.75
CA ASN A 58 -4.98 15.56 11.67
C ASN A 58 -4.64 14.13 12.14
N ALA A 59 -5.54 13.18 11.87
CA ALA A 59 -5.37 11.77 12.25
C ALA A 59 -5.40 10.85 11.03
N TRP A 60 -4.74 9.69 11.13
CA TRP A 60 -4.86 8.61 10.16
C TRP A 60 -6.00 7.68 10.57
N ARG A 61 -7.05 7.64 9.76
CA ARG A 61 -8.18 6.72 9.94
C ARG A 61 -8.00 5.49 9.06
N PHE A 62 -8.18 4.30 9.64
CA PHE A 62 -8.20 3.04 8.90
C PHE A 62 -9.31 3.05 7.83
N VAL A 63 -9.02 2.49 6.66
CA VAL A 63 -9.96 2.39 5.55
C VAL A 63 -10.11 0.95 5.08
N ALA A 64 -8.99 0.28 4.79
CA ALA A 64 -8.99 -1.10 4.32
C ALA A 64 -7.65 -1.78 4.59
N ASP A 65 -7.64 -3.10 4.54
CA ASP A 65 -6.44 -3.91 4.62
C ASP A 65 -6.43 -5.05 3.60
N SER A 66 -5.24 -5.63 3.42
CA SER A 66 -5.04 -6.91 2.75
C SER A 66 -4.05 -7.72 3.59
N PRO A 67 -4.50 -8.84 4.19
CA PRO A 67 -3.65 -9.65 5.05
C PRO A 67 -2.54 -10.33 4.25
N GLY A 68 -1.38 -10.48 4.89
CA GLY A 68 -0.18 -11.09 4.32
C GLY A 68 -0.41 -12.45 3.69
N THR A 69 -1.27 -13.27 4.29
CA THR A 69 -1.63 -14.61 3.80
C THR A 69 -2.09 -14.66 2.34
N SER A 70 -2.54 -13.55 1.77
CA SER A 70 -2.99 -13.47 0.36
C SER A 70 -1.87 -13.14 -0.65
N TRP A 71 -0.68 -12.73 -0.18
CA TRP A 71 0.40 -12.25 -1.05
C TRP A 71 1.82 -12.57 -0.56
N HIS A 72 1.97 -13.21 0.60
CA HIS A 72 3.26 -13.45 1.24
C HIS A 72 4.21 -14.30 0.41
N ASP A 73 3.68 -15.39 -0.19
CA ASP A 73 4.45 -16.38 -0.94
C ASP A 73 5.01 -15.84 -2.26
N ARG A 74 4.34 -14.82 -2.83
CA ARG A 74 4.79 -14.13 -4.06
C ARG A 74 5.73 -12.96 -3.77
N THR A 75 6.07 -12.71 -2.51
CA THR A 75 6.87 -11.55 -2.10
C THR A 75 8.18 -12.03 -1.47
N PRO A 76 9.35 -11.71 -2.06
CA PRO A 76 10.67 -12.05 -1.52
C PRO A 76 10.81 -11.81 -0.03
N LEU A 77 11.63 -12.59 0.66
CA LEU A 77 11.88 -12.36 2.08
C LEU A 77 12.77 -11.12 2.32
N TRP A 78 13.63 -10.77 1.35
CA TRP A 78 14.60 -9.69 1.49
C TRP A 78 14.38 -8.59 0.47
N GLY A 79 13.93 -7.41 0.92
CA GLY A 79 13.44 -6.32 0.08
C GLY A 79 14.32 -5.89 -1.10
N GLN A 80 15.65 -6.00 -1.02
CA GLN A 80 16.57 -5.61 -2.11
C GLN A 80 17.07 -6.77 -2.99
N ARG A 81 16.82 -8.03 -2.62
CA ARG A 81 17.29 -9.18 -3.40
C ARG A 81 16.15 -9.68 -4.28
N ALA A 82 16.41 -9.78 -5.58
CA ALA A 82 15.83 -10.84 -6.38
C ALA A 82 16.58 -12.12 -5.98
N ASP A 83 16.09 -12.78 -4.95
CA ASP A 83 16.63 -13.99 -4.35
C ASP A 83 16.62 -15.19 -5.30
N SER A 84 16.08 -15.04 -6.51
CA SER A 84 16.16 -16.01 -7.60
C SER A 84 16.09 -15.34 -8.98
N PRO A 85 16.72 -15.94 -10.02
CA PRO A 85 16.58 -15.46 -11.40
C PRO A 85 15.09 -15.42 -11.80
N GLY A 86 14.62 -14.27 -12.29
CA GLY A 86 13.22 -14.06 -12.67
C GLY A 86 12.29 -13.55 -11.56
N TRP A 87 12.81 -13.27 -10.36
CA TRP A 87 12.03 -12.66 -9.27
C TRP A 87 12.14 -11.13 -9.28
N THR A 88 11.02 -10.45 -9.04
CA THR A 88 10.95 -8.99 -8.91
C THR A 88 11.54 -8.57 -7.56
N ASN A 89 12.14 -7.37 -7.49
CA ASN A 89 12.60 -6.78 -6.24
C ASN A 89 11.46 -6.77 -5.19
N GLY A 90 11.77 -7.07 -3.93
CA GLY A 90 10.76 -7.13 -2.87
C GLY A 90 9.99 -5.83 -2.70
N PHE A 91 10.66 -4.67 -2.79
CA PHE A 91 9.98 -3.37 -2.73
C PHE A 91 9.10 -3.10 -3.95
N ASP A 92 9.44 -3.58 -5.14
CA ASP A 92 8.54 -3.50 -6.30
C ASP A 92 7.27 -4.32 -6.07
N THR A 93 7.41 -5.48 -5.44
CA THR A 93 6.25 -6.30 -5.05
C THR A 93 5.37 -5.58 -4.03
N LEU A 94 5.97 -4.93 -3.02
CA LEU A 94 5.21 -4.10 -2.06
C LEU A 94 4.53 -2.91 -2.74
N ARG A 95 5.16 -2.28 -3.75
CA ARG A 95 4.54 -1.20 -4.54
C ARG A 95 3.30 -1.70 -5.26
N GLN A 96 3.38 -2.85 -5.93
CA GLN A 96 2.25 -3.48 -6.62
C GLN A 96 1.11 -3.82 -5.64
N ILE A 97 1.43 -4.34 -4.46
CA ILE A 97 0.43 -4.61 -3.41
C ILE A 97 -0.24 -3.32 -2.96
N ALA A 98 0.55 -2.25 -2.76
CA ALA A 98 0.03 -0.96 -2.33
C ALA A 98 -0.89 -0.34 -3.37
N ASP A 99 -0.49 -0.35 -4.64
CA ASP A 99 -1.26 0.18 -5.76
C ASP A 99 -2.56 -0.64 -5.96
N ALA A 100 -2.50 -1.98 -5.86
CA ALA A 100 -3.67 -2.85 -5.95
C ALA A 100 -4.67 -2.61 -4.80
N LEU A 101 -4.18 -2.44 -3.56
CA LEU A 101 -5.04 -2.13 -2.42
C LEU A 101 -5.73 -0.77 -2.59
N LEU A 102 -5.00 0.24 -3.08
CA LEU A 102 -5.55 1.55 -3.38
C LEU A 102 -6.63 1.46 -4.46
N SER A 103 -6.32 0.90 -5.64
CA SER A 103 -7.27 0.78 -6.75
C SER A 103 -8.53 0.02 -6.36
N ARG A 104 -8.39 -1.11 -5.66
CA ARG A 104 -9.56 -1.85 -5.15
C ARG A 104 -10.40 -0.97 -4.23
N SER A 105 -9.77 -0.31 -3.26
CA SER A 105 -10.46 0.52 -2.27
C SER A 105 -11.22 1.68 -2.90
N LEU A 106 -10.66 2.33 -3.92
CA LEU A 106 -11.34 3.42 -4.65
C LEU A 106 -12.62 2.95 -5.36
N THR A 107 -12.65 1.69 -5.80
CA THR A 107 -13.83 1.11 -6.46
C THR A 107 -14.86 0.50 -5.50
N THR A 108 -14.43 0.07 -4.31
CA THR A 108 -15.29 -0.69 -3.39
C THR A 108 -15.76 0.09 -2.16
N ILE A 109 -15.13 1.22 -1.83
CA ILE A 109 -15.41 1.98 -0.60
C ILE A 109 -16.17 3.26 -0.99
N PRO A 110 -17.48 3.33 -0.72
CA PRO A 110 -18.33 4.44 -1.15
C PRO A 110 -17.84 5.81 -0.68
N GLU A 111 -17.24 5.90 0.51
CA GLU A 111 -16.68 7.14 1.02
C GLU A 111 -15.55 7.65 0.13
N LEU A 112 -14.69 6.77 -0.38
CA LEU A 112 -13.65 7.17 -1.30
C LEU A 112 -14.25 7.55 -2.65
N THR A 113 -15.21 6.78 -3.16
CA THR A 113 -15.87 7.04 -4.45
C THR A 113 -16.62 8.38 -4.48
N LYS A 114 -17.42 8.69 -3.46
CA LYS A 114 -18.14 9.98 -3.36
C LYS A 114 -17.20 11.18 -3.33
N LEU A 115 -16.01 10.99 -2.76
CA LEU A 115 -15.01 12.05 -2.66
C LEU A 115 -14.20 12.22 -3.95
N GLN A 116 -14.28 11.27 -4.90
CA GLN A 116 -13.78 11.42 -6.27
C GLN A 116 -14.67 12.32 -7.12
N GLU A 117 -15.97 12.42 -6.80
CA GLU A 117 -16.98 13.17 -7.56
C GLU A 117 -17.03 14.67 -7.20
N LEU A 118 -16.22 15.12 -6.25
CA LEU A 118 -16.17 16.52 -5.77
C LEU A 118 -15.11 17.38 -6.49
N GLU A 119 -14.48 16.86 -7.54
CA GLU A 119 -13.66 17.62 -8.51
C GLU A 119 -14.51 18.10 -9.70
#